data_AF-A0AAV6TAH9-F1
#
_entry.id   AF-A0AAV6TAH9-F1
#
_cell.length_a   1.000
_cell.length_b   1.000
_cell.length_c   1.000
_cell.angle_alpha   90.00
_cell.angle_beta   90.00
_cell.angle_gamma   90.00
#
_symmetry.space_group_name_H-M   'P 1'
#
loop_
_entity.id
_entity.type
_entity.pdbx_description
1 polymer ?
#
loop_
_entity_poly.entity_id
_entity_poly.type
_entity_poly.pdbx_seq_one_letter_code
_entity_poly.pdbx_strand_id
1 'polypeptide(L)'
;MLSCGNVFRSALVAIVLFALLDCGAQSIPQKITPCCKKVSTQPVTEPITGFTVQKTAPPCVTAVIFFTNSGFYCSLLRAPWVRKKISEFM
;
A
#
# COMPACT_ATOMS: atom_id res chain seq x y z
N MET A 1 17.18 -5.18 9.32
CA MET A 1 17.87 -6.27 10.06
C MET A 1 19.28 -6.30 9.54
N LEU A 2 20.28 -6.12 10.41
CA LEU A 2 21.65 -6.52 10.06
C LEU A 2 21.58 -8.00 9.70
N SER A 3 21.92 -8.32 8.45
CA SER A 3 22.11 -9.71 8.05
C SER A 3 23.59 -10.05 8.17
N CYS A 4 23.81 -11.14 8.87
CA CYS A 4 25.07 -11.83 9.11
C CYS A 4 25.87 -12.07 7.82
N GLY A 5 27.19 -11.88 7.85
CA GLY A 5 28.04 -12.15 6.68
C GLY A 5 29.53 -11.89 6.91
N ASN A 6 30.14 -12.71 7.76
CA ASN A 6 31.59 -12.96 7.92
C ASN A 6 32.53 -11.79 8.26
N VAL A 7 32.82 -11.70 9.56
CA VAL A 7 34.11 -11.23 10.08
C VAL A 7 35.23 -12.19 9.64
N PHE A 8 35.83 -11.96 8.48
CA PHE A 8 37.15 -12.52 8.16
C PHE A 8 38.24 -11.52 8.52
N ARG A 9 39.23 -12.03 9.24
CA ARG A 9 40.27 -11.33 9.96
C ARG A 9 41.26 -10.61 9.03
N SER A 10 41.56 -9.35 9.36
CA SER A 10 42.89 -8.71 9.34
C SER A 10 43.80 -8.87 8.10
N ALA A 11 43.96 -7.80 7.33
CA ALA A 11 45.27 -7.33 6.83
C ALA A 11 45.16 -5.86 6.38
N LEU A 12 46.19 -5.09 6.70
CA LEU A 12 46.36 -3.67 6.40
C LEU A 12 46.32 -3.39 4.88
N VAL A 13 45.92 -2.17 4.49
CA VAL A 13 46.46 -1.32 3.39
C VAL A 13 45.38 -0.65 2.52
N ALA A 14 45.64 0.64 2.29
CA ALA A 14 45.23 1.55 1.21
C ALA A 14 43.86 2.26 1.27
N ILE A 15 43.98 3.59 1.38
CA ILE A 15 42.98 4.64 1.19
C ILE A 15 42.36 4.52 -0.20
N VAL A 16 41.02 4.49 -0.29
CA VAL A 16 40.30 4.99 -1.45
C VAL A 16 39.08 5.78 -0.95
N LEU A 17 39.07 7.08 -1.22
CA LEU A 17 37.86 7.89 -1.16
C LEU A 17 36.89 7.35 -2.20
N PHE A 18 35.84 6.64 -1.77
CA PHE A 18 34.64 6.44 -2.57
C PHE A 18 33.54 7.33 -2.02
N ALA A 19 33.38 8.48 -2.66
CA ALA A 19 32.14 9.23 -2.59
C ALA A 19 31.02 8.39 -3.21
N LEU A 20 29.84 8.45 -2.59
CA LEU A 20 28.52 8.12 -3.14
C LEU A 20 28.26 6.64 -3.47
N LEU A 21 27.65 5.93 -2.53
CA LEU A 21 26.57 4.97 -2.82
C LEU A 21 25.60 4.97 -1.63
N ASP A 22 24.74 5.99 -1.57
CA ASP A 22 23.46 5.89 -0.86
C ASP A 22 22.69 4.78 -1.58
N CYS A 23 22.83 3.56 -1.06
CA CYS A 23 22.14 2.39 -1.60
C CYS A 23 20.66 2.60 -1.32
N GLY A 24 19.95 3.07 -2.35
CA GLY A 24 18.55 3.42 -2.27
C GLY A 24 17.72 2.28 -1.70
N ALA A 25 17.10 2.56 -0.56
CA ALA A 25 15.65 2.46 -0.54
C ALA A 25 15.17 3.91 -0.49
N GLN A 26 14.92 4.50 -1.65
CA GLN A 26 13.86 5.48 -1.70
C GLN A 26 12.62 4.66 -1.32
N SER A 27 12.34 4.60 -0.02
CA SER A 27 11.03 4.31 0.47
C SER A 27 10.21 5.43 -0.14
N ILE A 28 9.71 5.19 -1.37
CA ILE A 28 8.41 5.70 -1.76
C ILE A 28 7.63 5.50 -0.48
N PRO A 29 7.11 6.56 0.16
CA PRO A 29 6.16 6.37 1.22
C PRO A 29 5.04 5.58 0.54
N GLN A 30 5.13 4.25 0.62
CA GLN A 30 4.04 3.35 0.36
C GLN A 30 3.09 3.86 1.39
N LYS A 31 2.18 4.72 0.96
CA LYS A 31 1.14 5.29 1.77
C LYS A 31 0.44 4.06 2.28
N ILE A 32 0.83 3.59 3.47
CA ILE A 32 0.29 2.40 4.10
C ILE A 32 -1.16 2.77 4.20
N THR A 33 -1.95 2.28 3.26
CA THR A 33 -3.34 2.66 3.16
C THR A 33 -3.95 2.00 4.38
N PRO A 34 -4.33 2.76 5.42
CA PRO A 34 -4.83 2.12 6.62
C PRO A 34 -6.07 1.33 6.21
N CYS A 35 -6.14 0.08 6.66
CA CYS A 35 -7.23 -0.79 6.28
C CYS A 35 -8.59 -0.21 6.70
N CYS A 36 -9.65 -0.55 5.98
CA CYS A 36 -10.99 -0.13 6.33
C CYS A 36 -11.43 -0.75 7.65
N LYS A 37 -11.70 0.08 8.67
CA LYS A 37 -12.32 -0.32 9.95
C LYS A 37 -13.84 -0.11 9.97
N LYS A 38 -14.34 0.72 9.05
CA LYS A 38 -15.76 1.01 8.83
C LYS A 38 -16.00 1.07 7.32
N VAL A 39 -17.25 0.87 6.92
CA VAL A 39 -17.70 0.95 5.53
C VAL A 39 -18.89 1.89 5.41
N SER A 40 -19.00 2.54 4.26
CA SER A 40 -20.14 3.37 3.88
C SER A 40 -21.02 2.65 2.86
N THR A 41 -22.31 2.97 2.88
CA THR A 41 -23.27 2.60 1.82
C THR A 41 -23.49 3.74 0.83
N GLN A 42 -23.02 4.95 1.13
CA GLN A 42 -23.21 6.13 0.29
C GLN A 42 -22.39 6.02 -1.00
N PRO A 43 -22.94 6.45 -2.15
CA PRO A 43 -22.19 6.53 -3.39
C PRO A 43 -20.99 7.46 -3.28
N VAL A 44 -19.85 7.03 -3.83
CA VAL A 44 -18.69 7.90 -4.04
C VAL A 44 -19.01 8.81 -5.23
N THR A 45 -18.95 10.11 -5.02
CA THR A 45 -19.23 11.13 -6.06
C THR A 45 -18.01 11.44 -6.90
N GLU A 46 -16.82 11.16 -6.39
CA GLU A 46 -15.56 11.35 -7.12
C GLU A 46 -15.34 10.30 -8.21
N PRO A 47 -14.58 10.65 -9.27
CA PRO A 47 -14.15 9.68 -10.28
C PRO A 47 -13.35 8.54 -9.65
N ILE A 48 -13.88 7.32 -9.77
CA ILE A 48 -13.23 6.10 -9.32
C ILE A 48 -12.26 5.65 -10.41
N THR A 49 -10.99 5.46 -10.03
CA THR A 49 -9.91 5.04 -10.93
C THR A 49 -9.62 3.55 -10.84
N GLY A 50 -10.10 2.88 -9.79
CA GLY A 50 -9.99 1.44 -9.62
C GLY A 50 -10.58 0.98 -8.30
N PHE A 51 -10.47 -0.32 -8.01
CA PHE A 51 -10.95 -0.89 -6.77
C PHE A 51 -10.10 -2.08 -6.31
N THR A 52 -10.21 -2.41 -5.03
CA THR A 52 -9.74 -3.68 -4.47
C THR A 52 -10.73 -4.20 -3.42
N VAL A 53 -10.71 -5.51 -3.19
CA VAL A 53 -11.54 -6.15 -2.16
C VAL A 53 -10.69 -6.48 -0.96
N GLN A 54 -10.98 -5.84 0.16
CA GLN A 54 -10.35 -6.11 1.45
C GLN A 54 -11.11 -7.25 2.16
N LYS A 55 -10.38 -8.28 2.56
CA LYS A 55 -10.88 -9.34 3.45
C LYS A 55 -10.81 -8.88 4.91
N THR A 56 -11.69 -9.41 5.76
CA THR A 56 -11.65 -9.16 7.21
C THR A 56 -10.31 -9.63 7.81
N ALA A 57 -9.69 -8.77 8.60
CA ALA A 57 -8.51 -9.05 9.41
C ALA A 57 -8.46 -8.03 10.57
N PRO A 58 -8.93 -8.36 11.79
CA PRO A 58 -9.12 -7.37 12.86
C PRO A 58 -7.89 -6.49 13.09
N PRO A 59 -8.05 -5.15 13.20
CA PRO A 59 -9.31 -4.39 13.32
C PRO A 59 -10.01 -4.07 11.98
N CYS A 60 -9.54 -4.61 10.87
CA CYS A 60 -10.06 -4.37 9.53
C CYS A 60 -11.31 -5.21 9.25
N VAL A 61 -12.32 -4.59 8.64
CA VAL A 61 -13.57 -5.24 8.24
C VAL A 61 -13.55 -5.61 6.75
N THR A 62 -14.48 -6.45 6.29
CA THR A 62 -14.64 -6.70 4.86
C THR A 62 -15.13 -5.44 4.16
N ALA A 63 -14.44 -5.00 3.10
CA ALA A 63 -14.75 -3.77 2.39
C ALA A 63 -14.37 -3.85 0.91
N VAL A 64 -15.11 -3.13 0.07
CA VAL A 64 -14.63 -2.74 -1.27
C VAL A 64 -13.97 -1.39 -1.12
N ILE A 65 -12.69 -1.29 -1.47
CA ILE A 65 -11.95 -0.04 -1.43
C ILE A 65 -11.94 0.52 -2.85
N PHE A 66 -12.56 1.67 -3.05
CA PHE A 66 -12.47 2.41 -4.31
C PHE A 66 -11.34 3.41 -4.23
N PHE A 67 -10.50 3.44 -5.28
CA PHE A 67 -9.46 4.43 -5.45
C PHE A 67 -9.99 5.60 -6.27
N THR A 68 -9.60 6.80 -5.88
CA THR A 68 -9.93 8.07 -6.52
C THR A 68 -8.65 8.92 -6.57
N ASN A 69 -8.69 10.07 -7.24
CA ASN A 69 -7.55 10.98 -7.27
C ASN A 69 -7.23 11.58 -5.89
N SER A 70 -8.24 11.77 -5.03
CA SER A 70 -8.06 12.35 -3.69
C SER A 70 -7.67 11.33 -2.63
N GLY A 71 -8.02 10.05 -2.83
CA GLY A 71 -7.75 9.01 -1.84
C GLY A 71 -8.54 7.73 -2.08
N PHE A 72 -8.97 7.11 -0.99
CA PHE A 72 -9.69 5.85 -1.02
C PHE A 72 -10.97 5.89 -0.18
N TYR A 73 -11.98 5.16 -0.63
CA TYR A 73 -13.29 5.08 -0.01
C TYR A 73 -13.65 3.64 0.34
N CYS A 74 -13.96 3.39 1.61
CA CYS A 74 -14.38 2.10 2.13
C CYS A 74 -15.89 1.89 1.92
N SER A 75 -16.27 1.02 1.00
CA SER A 75 -17.67 0.77 0.61
C SER A 75 -18.13 -0.63 1.00
N LEU A 76 -19.41 -0.74 1.38
CA LEU A 76 -20.03 -2.02 1.69
C LEU A 76 -20.33 -2.78 0.39
N LEU A 77 -19.77 -3.99 0.22
CA LEU A 77 -19.97 -4.83 -0.98
C LEU A 77 -21.45 -5.06 -1.35
N ARG A 78 -22.35 -5.05 -0.36
CA ARG A 78 -23.79 -5.27 -0.54
C ARG A 78 -24.58 -4.02 -0.95
N ALA A 79 -23.96 -2.84 -0.98
CA ALA A 79 -24.64 -1.63 -1.44
C ALA A 79 -24.93 -1.73 -2.95
N PRO A 80 -26.15 -1.41 -3.43
CA PRO A 80 -26.56 -1.65 -4.82
C PRO A 80 -25.64 -1.03 -5.87
N TRP A 81 -25.16 0.19 -5.61
CA TRP A 81 -24.28 0.92 -6.54
C TRP A 81 -22.88 0.29 -6.64
N VAL A 82 -22.38 -0.37 -5.59
CA VAL A 82 -21.03 -0.93 -5.53
C VAL A 82 -20.87 -2.04 -6.56
N ARG A 83 -21.86 -2.95 -6.64
CA ARG A 83 -21.84 -4.04 -7.62
C ARG A 83 -21.88 -3.52 -9.05
N LYS A 84 -22.76 -2.54 -9.31
CA LYS A 84 -22.85 -1.88 -10.62
C LYS A 84 -21.52 -1.19 -10.99
N LYS A 85 -20.89 -0.49 -10.04
CA LYS A 85 -19.62 0.17 -10.27
C LYS A 85 -18.49 -0.83 -10.52
N ILE A 86 -18.43 -1.95 -9.80
CA ILE A 86 -17.44 -3.02 -10.03
C ILE A 86 -17.60 -3.61 -11.44
N SER A 87 -18.83 -3.83 -11.92
CA SER A 87 -19.05 -4.35 -13.28
C SER A 87 -18.62 -3.40 -14.39
N GLU A 88 -18.45 -2.10 -14.11
CA GLU A 88 -17.88 -1.15 -15.08
C GLU A 88 -16.35 -1.33 -15.26
N PHE A 89 -15.69 -2.09 -14.37
CA PHE A 89 -14.26 -2.40 -14.42
C PHE A 89 -13.96 -3.86 -14.82
N MET A 90 -15.00 -4.66 -15.11
CA MET A 90 -14.89 -6.04 -15.61
C MET A 90 -15.12 -6.05 -17.11
#